data_AF-A0A7R9UZH1-F1
#
_entry.id   AF-A0A7R9UZH1-F1
#
_cell.length_a   1.000
_cell.length_b   1.000
_cell.length_c   1.000
_cell.angle_alpha   90.00
_cell.angle_beta   90.00
_cell.angle_gamma   90.00
#
_symmetry.space_group_name_H-M   'P 1'
#
loop_
_entity.id
_entity.type
_entity.pdbx_description
1 polymer ?
#
loop_
_entity_poly.entity_id
_entity_poly.type
_entity_poly.pdbx_seq_one_letter_code
_entity_poly.pdbx_strand_id
1 'polypeptide(L)'
;RRAPAPRHGMVRFRNRYLLLRLAWRDGRRDESLNEASVLQAVRDATQLAFGEAGLARVQTSMQVKFYNGFTGLCVLRCGREEHREVLAALERMADIRHRRV
;
A
#
# COMPACT_ATOMS: atom_id res chain seq x y z
N ARG A 1 42.00 -16.57 -22.33
CA ARG A 1 40.55 -16.28 -22.18
C ARG A 1 40.28 -15.93 -20.72
N ARG A 2 40.08 -14.66 -20.38
CA ARG A 2 39.78 -14.21 -19.00
C ARG A 2 38.28 -14.37 -18.77
N ALA A 3 37.87 -15.13 -17.75
CA ALA A 3 36.46 -15.25 -17.38
C ALA A 3 35.89 -13.86 -17.01
N PRO A 4 34.64 -13.54 -17.37
CA PRO A 4 34.03 -12.28 -16.97
C PRO A 4 33.89 -12.24 -15.44
N ALA A 5 34.28 -11.12 -14.84
CA ALA A 5 34.13 -10.89 -13.40
C ALA A 5 32.65 -11.06 -13.00
N PRO A 6 32.37 -11.62 -11.80
CA PRO A 6 31.00 -11.72 -11.31
C PRO A 6 30.42 -10.30 -11.27
N ARG A 7 29.32 -10.10 -12.00
CA ARG A 7 28.49 -8.91 -11.82
C ARG A 7 27.93 -9.03 -10.41
N HIS A 8 28.59 -8.42 -9.43
CA HIS A 8 27.98 -8.16 -8.14
C HIS A 8 26.75 -7.29 -8.42
N GLY A 9 25.60 -7.94 -8.58
CA GLY A 9 24.35 -7.27 -8.77
C GLY A 9 24.15 -6.38 -7.55
N MET A 10 24.11 -5.07 -7.76
CA MET A 10 23.85 -4.10 -6.70
C MET A 10 22.59 -4.53 -5.95
N VAL A 11 22.77 -4.99 -4.70
CA VAL A 11 21.66 -5.39 -3.83
C VAL A 11 21.02 -4.11 -3.33
N ARG A 12 19.96 -3.68 -4.02
CA ARG A 12 19.13 -2.55 -3.59
C ARG A 12 17.71 -3.01 -3.38
N PHE A 13 17.09 -2.51 -2.32
CA PHE A 13 15.65 -2.69 -2.13
C PHE A 13 14.90 -1.94 -3.23
N ARG A 14 14.06 -2.65 -3.98
CA ARG A 14 13.25 -2.06 -5.06
C ARG A 14 11.82 -1.87 -4.57
N ASN A 15 11.33 -0.64 -4.69
CA ASN A 15 9.96 -0.30 -4.31
C ASN A 15 9.07 -0.13 -5.54
N ARG A 16 7.77 -0.27 -5.34
CA ARG A 16 6.70 0.13 -6.25
C ARG A 16 5.86 1.21 -5.60
N TYR A 17 5.26 2.04 -6.42
CA TYR A 17 4.33 3.08 -5.99
C TYR A 17 3.00 2.83 -6.69
N LEU A 18 1.95 2.71 -5.89
CA LEU A 18 0.57 2.56 -6.34
C LEU A 18 -0.11 3.92 -6.19
N LEU A 19 -0.75 4.38 -7.27
CA LEU A 19 -1.60 5.56 -7.24
C LEU A 19 -3.04 5.09 -7.07
N LEU A 20 -3.70 5.61 -6.04
CA LEU A 20 -5.02 5.19 -5.61
C LEU A 20 -5.91 6.42 -5.46
N ARG A 21 -7.21 6.27 -5.70
CA ARG A 21 -8.21 7.30 -5.41
C ARG A 21 -9.27 6.72 -4.49
N LEU A 22 -9.38 7.25 -3.29
CA LEU A 22 -10.44 6.91 -2.35
C LEU A 22 -11.73 7.62 -2.76
N ALA A 23 -12.81 6.86 -2.89
CA ALA A 23 -14.12 7.37 -3.26
C ALA A 23 -15.16 6.90 -2.24
N TRP A 24 -15.63 7.81 -1.39
CA TRP A 24 -16.64 7.48 -0.39
C TRP A 24 -18.00 7.18 -1.03
N ARG A 25 -18.68 6.12 -0.59
CA ARG A 25 -19.98 5.73 -1.15
C ARG A 25 -21.09 6.74 -0.88
N ASP A 26 -20.99 7.47 0.22
CA ASP A 26 -21.93 8.53 0.61
C ASP A 26 -21.63 9.88 -0.11
N GLY A 27 -20.58 9.94 -0.92
CA GLY A 27 -20.11 11.16 -1.59
C GLY A 27 -19.55 12.23 -0.64
N ARG A 28 -19.56 11.98 0.68
CA ARG A 28 -19.11 12.91 1.71
C ARG A 28 -17.66 12.62 2.06
N ARG A 29 -16.82 13.63 1.90
CA ARG A 29 -15.40 13.51 2.24
C ARG A 29 -15.22 13.45 3.75
N ASP A 30 -14.12 12.87 4.18
CA ASP A 30 -13.69 12.87 5.57
C ASP A 30 -12.46 13.76 5.71
N GLU A 31 -12.65 14.96 6.24
CA GLU A 31 -11.55 15.92 6.48
C GLU A 31 -10.64 15.48 7.63
N SER A 32 -11.11 14.58 8.49
CA SER A 32 -10.31 14.04 9.59
C SER A 32 -9.40 12.88 9.16
N LEU A 33 -9.49 12.46 7.89
CA LEU A 33 -8.66 11.39 7.36
C LEU A 33 -7.25 11.91 7.06
N ASN A 34 -6.26 11.20 7.57
CA ASN A 34 -4.84 11.48 7.33
C ASN A 34 -4.11 10.24 6.79
N GLU A 35 -2.86 10.41 6.40
CA GLU A 35 -2.00 9.34 5.86
C GLU A 35 -1.93 8.13 6.80
N ALA A 36 -1.85 8.38 8.11
CA ALA A 36 -1.77 7.31 9.11
C ALA A 36 -3.04 6.45 9.12
N SER A 37 -4.21 7.07 8.94
CA SER A 37 -5.49 6.38 8.92
C SER A 37 -5.68 5.57 7.65
N VAL A 38 -5.24 6.12 6.51
CA VAL A 38 -5.21 5.39 5.23
C VAL A 38 -4.25 4.21 5.35
N LEU A 39 -3.06 4.40 5.90
CA LEU A 39 -2.09 3.32 6.10
C LEU A 39 -2.66 2.21 6.99
N GLN A 40 -3.34 2.58 8.08
CA GLN A 40 -3.96 1.60 8.97
C GLN A 40 -5.05 0.82 8.26
N ALA A 41 -5.95 1.47 7.51
CA ALA A 41 -6.97 0.77 6.75
C ALA A 41 -6.40 -0.21 5.71
N VAL A 42 -5.30 0.15 5.05
CA VAL A 42 -4.61 -0.75 4.11
C VAL A 42 -3.99 -1.94 4.84
N ARG A 43 -3.45 -1.75 6.05
CA ARG A 43 -2.93 -2.84 6.89
C ARG A 43 -4.05 -3.78 7.33
N ASP A 44 -5.16 -3.23 7.80
CA ASP A 44 -6.34 -3.99 8.23
C ASP A 44 -6.89 -4.81 7.06
N ALA A 45 -7.00 -4.22 5.87
CA ALA A 45 -7.43 -4.92 4.65
C ALA A 45 -6.44 -6.03 4.24
N THR A 46 -5.14 -5.80 4.40
CA THR A 46 -4.11 -6.80 4.11
C THR A 46 -4.19 -7.97 5.09
N GLN A 47 -4.35 -7.68 6.38
CA GLN A 47 -4.49 -8.68 7.44
C GLN A 47 -5.76 -9.51 7.23
N LEU A 48 -6.87 -8.87 6.83
CA LEU A 48 -8.10 -9.57 6.50
C LEU A 48 -7.95 -10.49 5.27
N ALA A 49 -7.19 -10.07 4.26
CA ALA A 49 -7.00 -10.82 3.02
C ALA A 49 -5.97 -11.97 3.15
N PHE A 50 -4.89 -11.77 3.91
CA PHE A 50 -3.71 -12.66 3.92
C PHE A 50 -3.26 -13.09 5.33
N GLY A 51 -3.97 -12.68 6.38
CA GLY A 51 -3.63 -12.94 7.77
C GLY A 51 -2.42 -12.17 8.27
N GLU A 52 -2.02 -12.46 9.51
CA GLU A 52 -0.85 -11.86 10.18
C GLU A 52 0.44 -12.05 9.39
N ALA A 53 0.64 -13.25 8.82
CA ALA A 53 1.85 -13.56 8.07
C ALA A 53 1.95 -12.73 6.77
N GLY A 54 0.82 -12.46 6.11
CA GLY A 54 0.76 -11.58 4.95
C GLY A 54 1.05 -10.13 5.33
N LEU A 55 0.42 -9.64 6.41
CA LEU A 55 0.68 -8.29 6.93
C LEU A 55 2.16 -8.10 7.29
N ALA A 56 2.75 -9.02 8.05
CA ALA A 56 4.14 -8.95 8.48
C ALA A 56 5.13 -8.87 7.30
N ARG A 57 4.81 -9.59 6.20
CA ARG A 57 5.62 -9.58 4.98
C ARG A 57 5.61 -8.20 4.31
N VAL A 58 4.43 -7.59 4.15
CA VAL A 58 4.30 -6.37 3.36
C VAL A 58 4.57 -5.10 4.17
N GLN A 59 4.31 -5.11 5.48
CA GLN A 59 4.29 -3.89 6.32
C GLN A 59 5.62 -3.14 6.35
N THR A 60 6.75 -3.85 6.24
CA THR A 60 8.10 -3.26 6.33
C THR A 60 8.38 -2.27 5.21
N SER A 61 7.80 -2.50 4.04
CA SER A 61 7.99 -1.66 2.84
C SER A 61 6.80 -0.73 2.56
N MET A 62 5.70 -0.92 3.29
CA MET A 62 4.43 -0.24 3.09
C MET A 62 4.41 1.13 3.75
N GLN A 63 4.23 2.19 2.96
CA GLN A 63 4.16 3.57 3.47
C GLN A 63 3.27 4.44 2.57
N VAL A 64 2.34 5.19 3.15
CA VAL A 64 1.64 6.26 2.44
C VAL A 64 2.62 7.44 2.29
N LYS A 65 2.95 7.78 1.04
CA LYS A 65 3.86 8.88 0.70
C LYS A 65 3.16 10.21 0.55
N PHE A 66 1.90 10.17 0.16
CA PHE A 66 1.08 11.33 -0.09
C PHE A 66 -0.37 10.94 0.05
N TYR A 67 -1.15 11.78 0.72
CA TYR A 67 -2.59 11.71 0.72
C TYR A 67 -3.16 13.12 0.59
N ASN A 68 -4.17 13.28 -0.25
CA ASN A 68 -4.94 14.52 -0.36
C ASN A 68 -6.39 14.25 0.03
N GLY A 69 -6.80 14.74 1.19
CA GLY A 69 -8.17 14.58 1.70
C GLY A 69 -9.25 15.25 0.84
N PHE A 70 -8.90 16.27 0.05
CA PHE A 70 -9.84 16.93 -0.84
C PHE A 70 -10.11 16.10 -2.11
N THR A 71 -9.08 15.54 -2.73
CA THR A 71 -9.22 14.75 -3.96
C THR A 71 -9.37 13.25 -3.73
N GLY A 72 -9.07 12.77 -2.52
CA GLY A 72 -8.97 11.35 -2.19
C GLY A 72 -7.75 10.67 -2.80
N LEU A 73 -6.82 11.42 -3.41
CA LEU A 73 -5.65 10.85 -4.07
C LEU A 73 -4.62 10.37 -3.04
N CYS A 74 -4.16 9.13 -3.17
CA CYS A 74 -3.18 8.50 -2.30
C CYS A 74 -2.04 7.88 -3.12
N VAL A 75 -0.80 8.07 -2.67
CA VAL A 75 0.38 7.38 -3.20
C VAL A 75 0.89 6.41 -2.14
N LEU A 76 0.75 5.12 -2.40
CA LEU A 76 1.20 4.05 -1.52
C LEU A 76 2.50 3.44 -2.04
N ARG A 77 3.55 3.50 -1.24
CA ARG A 77 4.79 2.75 -1.46
C ARG A 77 4.60 1.31 -0.94
N CYS A 78 5.11 0.34 -1.70
CA CYS A 78 5.23 -1.06 -1.29
C CYS A 78 6.51 -1.69 -1.89
N GLY A 79 6.85 -2.88 -1.42
CA GLY A 79 7.96 -3.67 -1.95
C GLY A 79 7.64 -4.22 -3.35
N ARG A 80 8.69 -4.45 -4.14
CA ARG A 80 8.55 -4.90 -5.52
C ARG A 80 7.95 -6.30 -5.61
N GLU A 81 8.20 -7.18 -4.66
CA GLU A 81 7.77 -8.57 -4.72
C GLU A 81 6.32 -8.70 -4.25
N GLU A 82 5.95 -7.85 -3.29
CA GLU A 82 4.68 -7.87 -2.55
C GLU A 82 3.60 -6.98 -3.17
N HIS A 83 3.92 -6.14 -4.16
CA HIS A 83 2.97 -5.17 -4.73
C HIS A 83 1.64 -5.76 -5.21
N ARG A 84 1.64 -7.04 -5.66
CA ARG A 84 0.41 -7.73 -6.09
C ARG A 84 -0.48 -8.12 -4.91
N GLU A 85 0.11 -8.53 -3.80
CA GLU A 85 -0.62 -8.82 -2.56
C GLU A 85 -1.25 -7.52 -2.03
N VAL A 86 -0.47 -6.44 -2.01
CA VAL A 86 -0.98 -5.11 -1.62
C VAL A 86 -2.12 -4.66 -2.53
N LEU A 87 -2.00 -4.83 -3.85
CA LEU A 87 -3.07 -4.50 -4.80
C LEU A 87 -4.34 -5.32 -4.55
N ALA A 88 -4.20 -6.64 -4.36
CA ALA A 88 -5.33 -7.53 -4.09
C ALA A 88 -6.01 -7.22 -2.73
N ALA A 89 -5.25 -6.81 -1.72
CA ALA A 89 -5.83 -6.33 -0.45
C ALA A 89 -6.64 -5.05 -0.65
N LEU A 90 -6.12 -4.10 -1.44
CA LEU A 90 -6.80 -2.83 -1.74
C LEU A 90 -8.11 -3.04 -2.50
N GLU A 91 -8.17 -3.99 -3.43
CA GLU A 91 -9.41 -4.34 -4.15
C GLU A 91 -10.50 -4.90 -3.22
N ARG A 92 -10.10 -5.47 -2.08
CA ARG A 92 -11.02 -6.01 -1.06
C ARG A 92 -11.33 -5.03 0.06
N MET A 93 -10.65 -3.88 0.11
CA MET A 93 -10.87 -2.87 1.14
C MET A 93 -12.25 -2.23 0.95
N ALA A 94 -13.14 -2.41 1.92
CA ALA A 94 -14.52 -1.96 1.84
C ALA A 94 -14.83 -0.78 2.76
N ASP A 95 -14.03 -0.57 3.79
CA ASP A 95 -14.24 0.47 4.79
C ASP A 95 -12.94 1.07 5.32
N ILE A 96 -13.05 2.32 5.75
CA ILE A 96 -12.02 3.08 6.43
C ILE A 96 -12.68 3.75 7.64
N ARG A 97 -12.21 3.46 8.86
CA ARG A 97 -12.81 3.96 10.11
C ARG A 97 -14.33 3.73 10.17
N HIS A 98 -14.79 2.53 9.81
CA HIS A 98 -16.20 2.15 9.73
C HIS A 98 -17.06 2.90 8.70
N ARG A 99 -16.45 3.68 7.80
CA ARG A 99 -17.13 4.33 6.68
C ARG A 99 -16.81 3.62 5.37
N ARG A 100 -17.84 3.38 4.54
CA ARG A 100 -17.71 2.60 3.31
C ARG A 100 -17.03 3.40 2.20
N VAL A 101 -16.01 2.78 1.60
CA VAL A 101 -15.28 3.26 0.41
C VAL A 101 -15.58 2.40 -0.82
#